data_AF-A0A483K447-F1
#
_entry.id   AF-A0A483K447-F1
#
_cell.length_a   1.000
_cell.length_b   1.000
_cell.length_c   1.000
_cell.angle_alpha   90.00
_cell.angle_beta   90.00
_cell.angle_gamma   90.00
#
_symmetry.space_group_name_H-M   'P 1'
#
loop_
_entity.id
_entity.type
_entity.pdbx_description
1 polymer ?
#
loop_
_entity_poly.entity_id
_entity_poly.type
_entity_poly.pdbx_seq_one_letter_code
_entity_poly.pdbx_strand_id
1 'polypeptide(L)'
;MRNLFAPSLGFRNDYGEPFFFEAKIVENLLYNDQPTLSSDEHKALYVHFLNRHPELRRKGNEQKLRIALLQDPYFNAFKLKFGYSITGHKAQGSEWKTVFLQCQTHQKALTKDYFRWLYTAITRTSGILYVMNPPQLRLGDGMKIAGAYQPKAVNLDNSAPEGVEVVRPSTEATNSVATAKFDFQTDIPQLKKLYQLVDACIEGTGITVVDVLHYNYQDRYILQRGNEQASISFNYKGNWKVSGVKSITQDGFDVELMALLGQLEGTLLDVPEPSKDTQFHFSEPFLEEFYLNVMDQINSVGADISKIESRSFCERYAFVKGNELAVIEFWYNKSSQFTKVQPMPQLSNSTRLIDEIICQIGVLL
;
A
#
# COMPACT_ATOMS: atom_id res chain seq x y z
N MET A 1 26.88 52.86 2.90
CA MET A 1 26.83 51.48 2.41
C MET A 1 28.10 51.18 1.62
N ARG A 2 29.19 50.82 2.30
CA ARG A 2 30.29 50.07 1.68
C ARG A 2 30.08 48.62 2.15
N ASN A 3 30.23 47.66 1.25
CA ASN A 3 30.16 46.21 1.47
C ASN A 3 28.80 45.56 1.11
N LEU A 4 28.59 45.39 -0.19
CA LEU A 4 27.61 44.44 -0.74
C LEU A 4 28.38 43.42 -1.57
N PHE A 5 28.56 42.23 -1.03
CA PHE A 5 29.17 41.08 -1.69
C PHE A 5 28.19 40.49 -2.72
N ALA A 6 28.69 39.93 -3.82
CA ALA A 6 27.89 39.23 -4.83
C ALA A 6 28.28 37.75 -4.90
N PRO A 7 27.76 36.90 -3.99
CA PRO A 7 27.94 35.46 -4.10
C PRO A 7 26.93 34.85 -5.07
N SER A 8 27.28 33.68 -5.59
CA SER A 8 26.34 32.76 -6.24
C SER A 8 25.57 32.01 -5.15
N LEU A 9 24.23 32.10 -5.16
CA LEU A 9 23.35 31.32 -4.30
C LEU A 9 22.82 30.12 -5.07
N GLY A 10 22.85 28.95 -4.43
CA GLY A 10 22.30 27.70 -4.97
C GLY A 10 21.04 27.27 -4.23
N PHE A 11 20.00 26.92 -4.99
CA PHE A 11 18.74 26.34 -4.49
C PHE A 11 18.44 25.05 -5.24
N ARG A 12 17.55 24.22 -4.70
CA ARG A 12 16.98 23.08 -5.43
C ARG A 12 15.56 23.40 -5.84
N ASN A 13 15.20 23.07 -7.08
CA ASN A 13 13.82 23.16 -7.55
C ASN A 13 12.98 21.98 -7.00
N ASP A 14 11.69 21.95 -7.35
CA ASP A 14 10.74 20.91 -6.90
C ASP A 14 11.14 19.49 -7.39
N TYR A 15 11.99 19.40 -8.42
CA TYR A 15 12.55 18.14 -8.93
C TYR A 15 13.90 17.78 -8.30
N GLY A 16 14.36 18.58 -7.34
CA GLY A 16 15.64 18.37 -6.64
C GLY A 16 16.88 18.81 -7.41
N GLU A 17 16.74 19.40 -8.60
CA GLU A 17 17.87 19.85 -9.41
C GLU A 17 18.44 21.16 -8.86
N PRO A 18 19.77 21.27 -8.73
CA PRO A 18 20.40 22.49 -8.26
C PRO A 18 20.37 23.57 -9.34
N PHE A 19 19.92 24.78 -8.99
CA PHE A 19 20.06 25.97 -9.81
C PHE A 19 20.75 27.08 -9.02
N PHE A 20 21.51 27.92 -9.73
CA PHE A 20 22.33 28.96 -9.14
C PHE A 20 21.99 30.31 -9.74
N PHE A 21 22.02 31.35 -8.91
CA PHE A 21 21.88 32.73 -9.38
C PHE A 21 22.76 33.67 -8.57
N GLU A 22 23.19 34.76 -9.21
CA GLU A 22 23.92 35.82 -8.53
C GLU A 22 22.96 36.75 -7.80
N ALA A 23 23.25 37.05 -6.54
CA ALA A 23 22.47 38.01 -5.77
C ALA A 23 23.36 38.87 -4.87
N LYS A 24 22.85 40.04 -4.47
CA LYS A 24 23.49 40.86 -3.44
C LYS A 24 23.01 40.41 -2.06
N ILE A 25 23.86 40.49 -1.05
CA ILE A 25 23.51 40.23 0.35
C ILE A 25 23.76 41.48 1.17
N VAL A 26 22.87 41.77 2.12
CA VAL A 26 23.07 42.84 3.11
C VAL A 26 24.03 42.36 4.20
N GLU A 27 25.33 42.56 3.99
CA GLU A 27 26.39 42.09 4.90
C GLU A 27 26.25 42.61 6.33
N ASN A 28 25.86 43.87 6.50
CA ASN A 28 25.64 44.45 7.83
C ASN A 28 24.64 43.64 8.67
N LEU A 29 23.64 43.02 8.03
CA LEU A 29 22.67 42.20 8.75
C LEU A 29 23.30 40.91 9.30
N LEU A 30 24.33 40.36 8.66
CA LEU A 30 25.00 39.15 9.16
C LEU A 30 25.63 39.35 10.54
N TYR A 31 26.19 40.54 10.78
CA TYR A 31 26.96 40.86 12.00
C TYR A 31 26.18 41.70 13.02
N ASN A 32 24.97 42.16 12.68
CA ASN A 32 24.09 42.86 13.61
C ASN A 32 23.41 41.86 14.56
N ASP A 33 23.16 42.24 15.81
CA ASP A 33 22.40 41.41 16.76
C ASP A 33 20.89 41.39 16.48
N GLN A 34 20.37 42.39 15.73
CA GLN A 34 18.96 42.49 15.39
C GLN A 34 18.54 41.43 14.36
N PRO A 35 17.34 40.83 14.46
CA PRO A 35 16.88 39.78 13.55
C PRO A 35 16.59 40.30 12.13
N THR A 36 16.30 41.60 11.99
CA THR A 36 15.95 42.24 10.72
C THR A 36 16.57 43.64 10.62
N LEU A 37 16.54 44.23 9.42
CA LEU A 37 16.98 45.61 9.21
C LEU A 37 16.05 46.60 9.94
N SER A 38 16.64 47.63 10.53
CA SER A 38 15.91 48.74 11.15
C SER A 38 15.09 49.54 10.13
N SER A 39 14.18 50.38 10.62
CA SER A 39 13.38 51.27 9.75
C SER A 39 14.26 52.22 8.93
N ASP A 40 15.31 52.77 9.53
CA ASP A 40 16.19 53.72 8.87
C ASP A 40 17.09 53.05 7.84
N GLU A 41 17.54 51.80 8.06
CA GLU A 41 18.25 51.02 7.04
C GLU A 41 17.35 50.72 5.84
N HIS A 42 16.07 50.38 6.05
CA HIS A 42 15.12 50.20 4.96
C HIS A 42 14.91 51.50 4.16
N LYS A 43 14.74 52.63 4.85
CA LYS A 43 14.64 53.95 4.19
C LYS A 43 15.93 54.29 3.44
N ALA A 44 17.09 53.98 4.01
CA ALA A 44 18.38 54.23 3.36
C ALA A 44 18.53 53.42 2.06
N LEU A 45 18.10 52.15 2.03
CA LEU A 45 18.07 51.35 0.79
C LEU A 45 17.17 51.98 -0.27
N TYR A 46 16.00 52.47 0.11
CA TYR A 46 15.09 53.16 -0.80
C TYR A 46 15.67 54.48 -1.33
N VAL A 47 16.24 55.31 -0.45
CA VAL A 47 16.91 56.56 -0.84
C VAL A 47 18.11 56.29 -1.75
N HIS A 48 18.89 55.23 -1.47
CA HIS A 48 19.99 54.80 -2.31
C HIS A 48 19.51 54.37 -3.71
N PHE A 49 18.40 53.63 -3.81
CA PHE A 49 17.75 53.33 -5.09
C PHE A 49 17.37 54.61 -5.84
N LEU A 50 16.66 55.53 -5.19
CA LEU A 50 16.25 56.79 -5.81
C LEU A 50 17.43 57.67 -6.26
N ASN A 51 18.56 57.62 -5.55
CA ASN A 51 19.77 58.35 -5.91
C ASN A 51 20.48 57.76 -7.15
N ARG A 52 20.38 56.45 -7.37
CA ARG A 52 20.91 55.78 -8.57
C ARG A 52 20.01 55.94 -9.79
N HIS A 53 18.73 56.25 -9.56
CA HIS A 53 17.71 56.39 -10.60
C HIS A 53 17.02 57.78 -10.59
N PRO A 54 17.77 58.89 -10.76
CA PRO A 54 17.21 60.23 -10.72
C PRO A 54 16.11 60.48 -11.77
N GLU A 55 16.16 59.79 -12.91
CA GLU A 55 15.18 59.84 -14.00
C GLU A 55 13.78 59.35 -13.60
N LEU A 56 13.70 58.45 -12.62
CA LEU A 56 12.44 57.88 -12.14
C LEU A 56 11.70 58.78 -11.14
N ARG A 57 12.34 59.85 -10.64
CA ARG A 57 11.73 60.80 -9.69
C ARG A 57 10.69 61.75 -10.30
N ARG A 58 10.59 61.80 -11.63
CA ARG A 58 9.67 62.70 -12.34
C ARG A 58 8.21 62.24 -12.20
N LYS A 59 7.28 63.19 -12.04
CA LYS A 59 5.83 62.90 -12.03
C LYS A 59 5.43 62.19 -13.33
N GLY A 60 4.63 61.12 -13.22
CA GLY A 60 4.19 60.29 -14.35
C GLY A 60 4.99 59.00 -14.58
N ASN A 61 6.10 58.78 -13.88
CA ASN A 61 6.94 57.56 -14.02
C ASN A 61 6.65 56.48 -12.96
N GLU A 62 5.55 56.56 -12.22
CA GLU A 62 5.25 55.69 -11.07
C GLU A 62 5.30 54.19 -11.41
N GLN A 63 4.74 53.80 -12.55
CA GLN A 63 4.76 52.41 -13.01
C GLN A 63 6.18 51.93 -13.34
N LYS A 64 6.99 52.77 -13.98
CA LYS A 64 8.41 52.48 -14.28
C LYS A 64 9.24 52.40 -13.00
N LEU A 65 8.97 53.27 -12.02
CA LEU A 65 9.61 53.24 -10.71
C LEU A 65 9.31 51.93 -9.97
N ARG A 66 8.05 51.49 -9.97
CA ARG A 66 7.66 50.22 -9.32
C ARG A 66 8.35 49.02 -9.95
N ILE A 67 8.41 48.94 -11.29
CA ILE A 67 9.08 47.86 -12.00
C ILE A 67 10.58 47.87 -11.71
N ALA A 68 11.22 49.05 -11.79
CA ALA A 68 12.64 49.19 -11.49
C ALA A 68 12.98 48.81 -10.04
N LEU A 69 12.12 49.17 -9.09
CA LEU A 69 12.30 48.82 -7.68
C LEU A 69 12.22 47.31 -7.44
N LEU A 70 11.30 46.60 -8.12
CA LEU A 70 11.17 45.14 -8.03
C LEU A 70 12.37 44.39 -8.63
N GLN A 71 13.04 45.00 -9.61
CA GLN A 71 14.21 44.42 -10.28
C GLN A 71 15.54 44.89 -9.67
N ASP A 72 15.51 45.83 -8.72
CA ASP A 72 16.72 46.45 -8.21
C ASP A 72 17.52 45.48 -7.32
N PRO A 73 18.79 45.18 -7.66
CA PRO A 73 19.58 44.19 -6.93
C PRO A 73 20.03 44.67 -5.55
N TYR A 74 20.04 45.97 -5.28
CA TYR A 74 20.47 46.53 -3.99
C TYR A 74 19.32 46.59 -3.00
N PHE A 75 18.13 47.00 -3.46
CA PHE A 75 16.92 47.08 -2.67
C PHE A 75 16.40 45.69 -2.33
N ASN A 76 16.45 44.76 -3.29
CA ASN A 76 16.05 43.35 -3.10
C ASN A 76 17.23 42.44 -2.71
N ALA A 77 18.30 43.00 -2.16
CA ALA A 77 19.40 42.22 -1.63
C ALA A 77 18.92 41.26 -0.52
N PHE A 78 19.46 40.04 -0.50
CA PHE A 78 19.10 39.01 0.47
C PHE A 78 19.45 39.43 1.89
N LYS A 79 18.51 39.17 2.80
CA LYS A 79 18.61 39.40 4.23
C LYS A 79 18.92 38.07 4.89
N LEU A 80 20.21 37.81 5.14
CA LEU A 80 20.68 36.53 5.69
C LEU A 80 21.17 36.68 7.13
N LYS A 81 21.19 35.55 7.85
CA LYS A 81 21.76 35.39 9.18
C LYS A 81 22.57 34.10 9.27
N PHE A 82 23.53 34.06 10.18
CA PHE A 82 24.24 32.83 10.50
C PHE A 82 23.28 31.81 11.12
N GLY A 83 23.34 30.58 10.63
CA GLY A 83 22.71 29.42 11.25
C GLY A 83 23.76 28.54 11.91
N TYR A 84 23.45 27.97 13.07
CA TYR A 84 24.32 26.99 13.72
C TYR A 84 23.97 25.59 13.22
N SER A 85 24.99 24.86 12.75
CA SER A 85 24.89 23.42 12.49
C SER A 85 25.85 22.68 13.42
N ILE A 86 25.34 21.73 14.19
CA ILE A 86 26.11 20.94 15.14
C ILE A 86 25.87 19.46 14.92
N THR A 87 26.89 18.64 15.19
CA THR A 87 26.74 17.19 15.14
C THR A 87 25.96 16.71 16.37
N GLY A 88 25.18 15.63 16.24
CA GLY A 88 24.38 15.09 17.35
C GLY A 88 25.20 14.82 18.62
N HIS A 89 26.45 14.36 18.48
CA HIS A 89 27.37 14.19 19.60
C HIS A 89 27.72 15.51 20.30
N LYS A 90 27.94 16.60 19.54
CA LYS A 90 28.23 17.93 20.11
C LYS A 90 26.99 18.60 20.68
N ALA A 91 25.81 18.16 20.26
CA ALA A 91 24.54 18.67 20.76
C ALA A 91 24.14 18.08 22.12
N GLN A 92 24.82 17.03 22.56
CA GLN A 92 24.53 16.33 23.81
C GLN A 92 24.65 17.28 25.02
N GLY A 93 23.63 17.29 25.88
CA GLY A 93 23.58 18.15 27.07
C GLY A 93 23.12 19.59 26.83
N SER A 94 22.83 19.95 25.58
CA SER A 94 22.19 21.22 25.21
C SER A 94 20.78 20.98 24.69
N GLU A 95 19.97 22.04 24.65
CA GLU A 95 18.56 21.97 24.26
C GLU A 95 18.15 23.26 23.53
N TRP A 96 17.39 23.14 22.45
CA TRP A 96 16.97 24.27 21.60
C TRP A 96 15.46 24.25 21.35
N LYS A 97 14.85 25.44 21.29
CA LYS A 97 13.41 25.60 21.04
C LYS A 97 12.96 25.09 19.67
N THR A 98 13.81 25.21 18.65
CA THR A 98 13.49 24.80 17.28
C THR A 98 14.71 24.16 16.65
N VAL A 99 14.54 22.95 16.11
CA VAL A 99 15.62 22.14 15.54
C VAL A 99 15.22 21.67 14.16
N PHE A 100 16.15 21.77 13.22
CA PHE A 100 16.07 21.14 11.91
C PHE A 100 17.02 19.95 11.91
N LEU A 101 16.48 18.74 11.85
CA LEU A 101 17.23 17.49 11.96
C LEU A 101 17.35 16.81 10.59
N GLN A 102 18.57 16.65 10.10
CA GLN A 102 18.89 15.78 8.96
C GLN A 102 19.03 14.34 9.44
N CYS A 103 18.05 13.48 9.15
CA CYS A 103 18.03 12.07 9.59
C CYS A 103 18.90 11.14 8.73
N GLN A 104 19.27 11.58 7.53
CA GLN A 104 20.19 10.82 6.69
C GLN A 104 21.61 10.93 7.23
N THR A 105 22.22 9.78 7.50
CA THR A 105 23.60 9.69 7.97
C THR A 105 24.38 8.66 7.17
N HIS A 106 25.71 8.64 7.35
CA HIS A 106 26.56 7.60 6.79
C HIS A 106 26.41 6.24 7.49
N GLN A 107 25.71 6.20 8.63
CA GLN A 107 25.46 4.95 9.35
C GLN A 107 24.37 4.15 8.64
N LYS A 108 24.48 2.82 8.70
CA LYS A 108 23.40 1.95 8.24
C LYS A 108 22.15 2.20 9.09
N ALA A 109 21.04 2.45 8.42
CA ALA A 109 19.71 2.39 9.02
C ALA A 109 19.49 1.00 9.65
N LEU A 110 18.60 0.91 10.64
CA LEU A 110 18.29 -0.33 11.38
C LEU A 110 19.41 -0.86 12.29
N THR A 111 20.29 0.02 12.77
CA THR A 111 21.30 -0.33 13.78
C THR A 111 20.99 0.32 15.13
N LYS A 112 21.42 -0.33 16.21
CA LYS A 112 21.31 0.22 17.58
C LYS A 112 21.93 1.62 17.67
N ASP A 113 23.08 1.82 17.04
CA ASP A 113 23.81 3.09 17.09
C ASP A 113 23.07 4.20 16.35
N TYR A 114 22.48 3.89 15.19
CA TYR A 114 21.65 4.83 14.43
C TYR A 114 20.45 5.31 15.26
N PHE A 115 19.70 4.39 15.88
CA PHE A 115 18.55 4.77 16.69
C PHE A 115 18.93 5.51 17.97
N ARG A 116 20.07 5.17 18.59
CA ARG A 116 20.61 5.96 19.71
C ARG A 116 20.95 7.38 19.28
N TRP A 117 21.63 7.54 18.16
CA TRP A 117 21.95 8.86 17.60
C TRP A 117 20.67 9.65 17.28
N LEU A 118 19.69 9.02 16.62
CA LEU A 118 18.43 9.64 16.25
C LEU A 118 17.65 10.08 17.49
N TYR A 119 17.56 9.22 18.50
CA TYR A 119 16.98 9.56 19.80
C TYR A 119 17.70 10.75 20.45
N THR A 120 19.03 10.74 20.50
CA THR A 120 19.80 11.85 21.05
C THR A 120 19.48 13.14 20.29
N ALA A 121 19.41 13.11 18.97
CA ALA A 121 19.15 14.29 18.14
C ALA A 121 17.72 14.83 18.31
N ILE A 122 16.71 13.96 18.32
CA ILE A 122 15.29 14.33 18.53
C ILE A 122 15.12 15.00 19.90
N THR A 123 15.68 14.39 20.95
CA THR A 123 15.56 14.88 22.34
C THR A 123 16.31 16.18 22.63
N ARG A 124 17.03 16.76 21.66
CA ARG A 124 17.61 18.11 21.82
C ARG A 124 16.59 19.22 21.59
N THR A 125 15.39 18.88 21.15
CA THR A 125 14.35 19.85 20.79
C THR A 125 13.37 20.04 21.93
N SER A 126 13.18 21.27 22.39
CA SER A 126 12.22 21.60 23.45
C SER A 126 10.85 22.05 22.96
N GLY A 127 10.75 22.44 21.68
CA GLY A 127 9.54 22.97 21.08
C GLY A 127 9.18 22.29 19.77
N ILE A 128 9.76 22.76 18.67
CA ILE A 128 9.39 22.32 17.31
C ILE A 128 10.57 21.61 16.63
N LEU A 129 10.35 20.36 16.22
CA LEU A 129 11.31 19.56 15.47
C LEU A 129 10.86 19.47 14.00
N TYR A 130 11.70 19.97 13.09
CA TYR A 130 11.57 19.75 11.66
C TYR A 130 12.51 18.62 11.24
N VAL A 131 11.96 17.57 10.64
CA VAL A 131 12.73 16.39 10.23
C VAL A 131 12.92 16.38 8.73
N MET A 132 14.16 16.22 8.28
CA MET A 132 14.54 16.08 6.88
C MET A 132 15.00 14.65 6.62
N ASN A 133 14.48 14.05 5.56
CA ASN A 133 14.79 12.68 5.13
C ASN A 133 14.68 11.63 6.26
N PRO A 134 13.53 11.52 6.95
CA PRO A 134 13.35 10.50 7.98
C PRO A 134 13.52 9.09 7.40
N PRO A 135 14.00 8.12 8.20
CA PRO A 135 14.08 6.74 7.74
C PRO A 135 12.67 6.22 7.47
N GLN A 136 12.43 5.71 6.26
CA GLN A 136 11.18 5.05 5.89
C GLN A 136 11.33 3.58 6.25
N LEU A 137 10.86 3.19 7.43
CA LEU A 137 10.98 1.82 7.95
C LEU A 137 9.58 1.29 8.24
N ARG A 138 9.18 0.21 7.58
CA ARG A 138 7.97 -0.56 7.88
C ARG A 138 8.34 -1.90 8.50
N LEU A 139 7.46 -2.42 9.35
CA LEU A 139 7.57 -3.78 9.86
C LEU A 139 7.43 -4.76 8.70
N GLY A 140 8.50 -5.49 8.38
CA GLY A 140 8.57 -6.39 7.23
C GLY A 140 9.40 -5.88 6.05
N ASP A 141 9.81 -4.61 6.05
CA ASP A 141 10.71 -4.07 5.03
C ASP A 141 12.02 -4.88 4.98
N GLY A 142 12.37 -5.36 3.80
CA GLY A 142 13.58 -6.14 3.56
C GLY A 142 13.43 -7.66 3.73
N MET A 143 12.22 -8.17 4.01
CA MET A 143 11.95 -9.60 3.88
C MET A 143 12.19 -10.05 2.44
N LYS A 144 12.87 -11.18 2.26
CA LYS A 144 13.12 -11.76 0.92
C LYS A 144 12.05 -12.78 0.57
N ILE A 145 11.53 -12.71 -0.65
CA ILE A 145 10.67 -13.77 -1.17
C ILE A 145 11.49 -15.05 -1.33
N ALA A 146 11.00 -16.15 -0.78
CA ALA A 146 11.58 -17.48 -0.87
C ALA A 146 10.60 -18.46 -1.54
N GLY A 147 11.15 -19.56 -2.07
CA GLY A 147 10.40 -20.54 -2.86
C GLY A 147 10.41 -20.23 -4.35
N ALA A 148 9.68 -21.04 -5.12
CA ALA A 148 9.61 -20.92 -6.58
C ALA A 148 8.53 -19.92 -7.06
N TYR A 149 7.67 -19.46 -6.16
CA TYR A 149 6.59 -18.55 -6.50
C TYR A 149 7.12 -17.13 -6.72
N GLN A 150 6.71 -16.50 -7.82
CA GLN A 150 7.02 -15.11 -8.14
C GLN A 150 5.73 -14.28 -8.03
N PRO A 151 5.57 -13.47 -6.97
CA PRO A 151 4.41 -12.62 -6.82
C PRO A 151 4.31 -11.59 -7.94
N LYS A 152 3.09 -11.32 -8.39
CA LYS A 152 2.82 -10.28 -9.38
C LYS A 152 2.41 -8.99 -8.67
N ALA A 153 2.85 -7.85 -9.20
CA ALA A 153 2.35 -6.56 -8.73
C ALA A 153 0.85 -6.47 -9.03
N VAL A 154 0.05 -6.23 -8.00
CA VAL A 154 -1.40 -6.01 -8.13
C VAL A 154 -1.61 -4.51 -8.21
N ASN A 155 -2.20 -4.01 -9.30
CA ASN A 155 -2.67 -2.63 -9.35
C ASN A 155 -3.82 -2.48 -8.36
N LEU A 156 -3.57 -1.75 -7.27
CA LEU A 156 -4.56 -1.44 -6.22
C LEU A 156 -5.50 -0.28 -6.62
N ASP A 157 -5.45 0.17 -7.88
CA ASP A 157 -6.39 1.14 -8.42
C ASP A 157 -7.77 0.48 -8.61
N ASN A 158 -8.59 0.57 -7.58
CA ASN A 158 -10.04 0.43 -7.67
C ASN A 158 -10.62 1.61 -8.47
N SER A 159 -10.45 1.57 -9.78
CA SER A 159 -11.48 2.10 -10.69
C SER A 159 -12.18 0.89 -11.29
N ALA A 160 -13.37 0.60 -10.73
CA ALA A 160 -14.30 -0.29 -11.40
C ALA A 160 -14.48 0.17 -12.85
N PRO A 161 -14.47 -0.71 -13.85
CA PRO A 161 -14.94 -0.33 -15.16
C PRO A 161 -16.44 -0.03 -15.01
N GLU A 162 -16.79 1.25 -15.15
CA GLU A 162 -18.16 1.71 -15.32
C GLU A 162 -18.82 0.93 -16.46
N GLY A 163 -19.97 0.32 -16.12
CA GLY A 163 -21.13 0.11 -16.98
C GLY A 163 -20.89 -0.32 -18.43
N VAL A 164 -20.97 -1.63 -18.67
CA VAL A 164 -21.75 -2.09 -19.84
C VAL A 164 -23.15 -2.36 -19.31
N GLU A 165 -24.04 -1.37 -19.46
CA GLU A 165 -25.47 -1.54 -19.25
C GLU A 165 -26.00 -2.63 -20.18
N VAL A 166 -26.20 -3.83 -19.64
CA VAL A 166 -27.05 -4.83 -20.28
C VAL A 166 -28.48 -4.42 -19.99
N VAL A 167 -29.11 -3.81 -21.00
CA VAL A 167 -30.53 -3.44 -21.04
C VAL A 167 -31.37 -4.66 -20.64
N ARG A 168 -32.03 -4.56 -19.48
CA ARG A 168 -33.06 -5.52 -19.03
C ARG A 168 -34.37 -5.21 -19.75
N PRO A 169 -34.98 -6.15 -20.50
CA PRO A 169 -36.39 -6.04 -20.85
C PRO A 169 -37.20 -6.32 -19.58
N SER A 170 -38.12 -5.41 -19.27
CA SER A 170 -39.11 -5.51 -18.19
C SER A 170 -39.92 -6.80 -18.29
N THR A 171 -39.90 -7.59 -17.23
CA THR A 171 -40.74 -8.79 -17.09
C THR A 171 -42.14 -8.38 -16.68
N GLU A 172 -43.09 -8.52 -17.61
CA GLU A 172 -44.50 -8.67 -17.28
C GLU A 172 -44.70 -9.96 -16.48
N ALA A 173 -45.62 -9.88 -15.51
CA ALA A 173 -45.94 -10.97 -14.61
C ALA A 173 -46.58 -12.15 -15.37
N THR A 174 -45.93 -13.31 -15.31
CA THR A 174 -46.58 -14.60 -15.62
C THR A 174 -46.12 -15.69 -14.65
N ASN A 175 -47.07 -16.08 -13.78
CA ASN A 175 -47.25 -17.35 -13.07
C ASN A 175 -46.02 -18.22 -12.79
N SER A 176 -45.58 -18.17 -11.53
CA SER A 176 -44.67 -19.12 -10.90
C SER A 176 -45.27 -20.54 -10.88
N VAL A 177 -44.76 -21.42 -11.73
CA VAL A 177 -44.83 -22.86 -11.49
C VAL A 177 -43.62 -23.20 -10.61
N ALA A 178 -43.89 -23.66 -9.39
CA ALA A 178 -42.84 -24.11 -8.46
C ALA A 178 -42.17 -25.38 -9.02
N THR A 179 -41.00 -25.22 -9.63
CA THR A 179 -40.09 -26.34 -9.90
C THR A 179 -39.49 -26.78 -8.57
N ALA A 180 -39.72 -28.04 -8.19
CA ALA A 180 -39.11 -28.63 -6.99
C ALA A 180 -37.57 -28.54 -7.12
N LYS A 181 -36.91 -27.78 -6.22
CA LYS A 181 -35.45 -27.77 -6.14
C LYS A 181 -34.96 -29.17 -5.77
N PHE A 182 -33.90 -29.63 -6.43
CA PHE A 182 -33.23 -30.89 -6.14
C PHE A 182 -32.76 -30.91 -4.67
N ASP A 183 -33.13 -31.96 -3.94
CA ASP A 183 -32.77 -32.13 -2.53
C ASP A 183 -31.44 -32.86 -2.43
N PHE A 184 -30.34 -32.10 -2.43
CA PHE A 184 -29.00 -32.65 -2.32
C PHE A 184 -28.67 -33.03 -0.86
N GLN A 185 -28.50 -34.33 -0.61
CA GLN A 185 -28.16 -34.87 0.72
C GLN A 185 -26.75 -35.47 0.72
N THR A 186 -25.89 -34.93 1.60
CA THR A 186 -24.54 -35.46 1.85
C THR A 186 -24.10 -35.14 3.27
N ASP A 187 -23.39 -36.08 3.90
CA ASP A 187 -22.76 -35.88 5.21
C ASP A 187 -21.38 -35.21 5.10
N ILE A 188 -20.88 -34.99 3.87
CA ILE A 188 -19.56 -34.41 3.61
C ILE A 188 -19.70 -32.89 3.44
N PRO A 189 -19.21 -32.07 4.39
CA PRO A 189 -19.38 -30.62 4.34
C PRO A 189 -18.82 -29.97 3.06
N GLN A 190 -17.70 -30.50 2.57
CA GLN A 190 -17.03 -30.00 1.37
C GLN A 190 -17.88 -30.23 0.11
N LEU A 191 -18.60 -31.35 0.02
CA LEU A 191 -19.50 -31.62 -1.10
C LEU A 191 -20.77 -30.77 -1.01
N LYS A 192 -21.27 -30.53 0.20
CA LYS A 192 -22.36 -29.56 0.43
C LYS A 192 -21.96 -28.15 -0.03
N LYS A 193 -20.72 -27.74 0.24
CA LYS A 193 -20.18 -26.46 -0.25
C LYS A 193 -20.04 -26.43 -1.77
N LEU A 194 -19.56 -27.51 -2.39
CA LEU A 194 -19.49 -27.60 -3.86
C LEU A 194 -20.88 -27.43 -4.48
N TYR A 195 -21.89 -28.09 -3.93
CA TYR A 195 -23.27 -27.96 -4.40
C TYR A 195 -23.78 -26.52 -4.33
N GLN A 196 -23.54 -25.83 -3.21
CA GLN A 196 -23.91 -24.42 -3.06
C GLN A 196 -23.24 -23.50 -4.09
N LEU A 197 -21.97 -23.76 -4.41
CA LEU A 197 -21.24 -23.01 -5.44
C LEU A 197 -21.81 -23.26 -6.84
N VAL A 198 -22.14 -24.51 -7.14
CA VAL A 198 -22.78 -24.87 -8.41
C VAL A 198 -24.15 -24.21 -8.52
N ASP A 199 -25.00 -24.30 -7.48
CA ASP A 199 -26.34 -23.69 -7.44
C ASP A 199 -26.25 -22.16 -7.65
N ALA A 200 -25.29 -21.50 -7.00
CA ALA A 200 -25.06 -20.06 -7.18
C ALA A 200 -24.60 -19.70 -8.59
N CYS A 201 -23.78 -20.53 -9.26
CA CYS A 201 -23.32 -20.28 -10.62
C CYS A 201 -24.44 -20.41 -11.66
N ILE A 202 -25.44 -21.24 -11.39
CA ILE A 202 -26.57 -21.50 -12.31
C ILE A 202 -27.83 -20.71 -11.96
N GLU A 203 -27.85 -20.01 -10.83
CA GLU A 203 -29.00 -19.22 -10.39
C GLU A 203 -29.40 -18.17 -11.46
N GLY A 204 -30.69 -18.10 -11.78
CA GLY A 204 -31.22 -17.16 -12.78
C GLY A 204 -31.00 -17.56 -14.24
N THR A 205 -30.27 -18.63 -14.54
CA THR A 205 -30.03 -19.12 -15.92
C THR A 205 -31.11 -20.06 -16.45
N GLY A 206 -32.02 -20.52 -15.58
CA GLY A 206 -33.01 -21.55 -15.89
C GLY A 206 -32.46 -22.98 -15.93
N ILE A 207 -31.18 -23.17 -15.60
CA ILE A 207 -30.53 -24.47 -15.46
C ILE A 207 -30.82 -25.03 -14.07
N THR A 208 -31.13 -26.32 -13.99
CA THR A 208 -31.37 -27.04 -12.72
C THR A 208 -30.48 -28.27 -12.60
N VAL A 209 -30.05 -28.58 -11.38
CA VAL A 209 -29.41 -29.86 -11.06
C VAL A 209 -30.48 -30.96 -11.02
N VAL A 210 -30.26 -32.03 -11.77
CA VAL A 210 -31.13 -33.21 -11.83
C VAL A 210 -30.64 -34.31 -10.91
N ASP A 211 -29.32 -34.52 -10.89
CA ASP A 211 -28.68 -35.58 -10.11
C ASP A 211 -27.20 -35.26 -9.84
N VAL A 212 -26.63 -35.87 -8.80
CA VAL A 212 -25.22 -35.76 -8.45
C VAL A 212 -24.67 -37.16 -8.15
N LEU A 213 -23.73 -37.60 -8.99
CA LEU A 213 -23.05 -38.90 -8.85
C LEU A 213 -21.69 -38.71 -8.18
N HIS A 214 -21.53 -39.34 -7.01
CA HIS A 214 -20.31 -39.28 -6.22
C HIS A 214 -19.34 -40.41 -6.55
N TYR A 215 -18.08 -40.07 -6.79
CA TYR A 215 -16.97 -40.99 -7.02
C TYR A 215 -15.76 -40.61 -6.14
N ASN A 216 -14.74 -41.48 -6.10
CA ASN A 216 -13.49 -41.15 -5.44
C ASN A 216 -12.82 -39.95 -6.12
N TYR A 217 -12.67 -38.85 -5.38
CA TYR A 217 -12.05 -37.61 -5.85
C TYR A 217 -12.76 -36.95 -7.05
N GLN A 218 -14.03 -37.28 -7.28
CA GLN A 218 -14.81 -36.72 -8.38
C GLN A 218 -16.31 -36.70 -8.04
N ASP A 219 -16.97 -35.57 -8.32
CA ASP A 219 -18.43 -35.47 -8.36
C ASP A 219 -18.89 -35.16 -9.78
N ARG A 220 -19.94 -35.83 -10.25
CA ARG A 220 -20.56 -35.55 -11.54
C ARG A 220 -21.97 -35.01 -11.36
N TYR A 221 -22.17 -33.77 -11.77
CA TYR A 221 -23.44 -33.08 -11.76
C TYR A 221 -24.13 -33.29 -13.09
N ILE A 222 -25.39 -33.74 -13.05
CA ILE A 222 -26.27 -33.83 -14.21
C ILE A 222 -27.15 -32.58 -14.18
N LEU A 223 -27.03 -31.73 -15.20
CA LEU A 223 -27.72 -30.45 -15.30
C LEU A 223 -28.68 -30.45 -16.49
N GLN A 224 -29.80 -29.75 -16.35
CA GLN A 224 -30.83 -29.69 -17.38
C GLN A 224 -31.38 -28.28 -17.54
N ARG A 225 -31.71 -27.91 -18.78
CA ARG A 225 -32.51 -26.73 -19.12
C ARG A 225 -33.49 -27.08 -20.23
N GLY A 226 -34.78 -27.14 -19.92
CA GLY A 226 -35.79 -27.60 -20.87
C GLY A 226 -35.53 -29.04 -21.32
N ASN A 227 -35.27 -29.24 -22.62
CA ASN A 227 -34.97 -30.56 -23.19
C ASN A 227 -33.45 -30.83 -23.33
N GLU A 228 -32.60 -29.86 -23.01
CA GLU A 228 -31.14 -30.00 -23.04
C GLU A 228 -30.66 -30.55 -21.70
N GLN A 229 -29.83 -31.58 -21.72
CA GLN A 229 -29.26 -32.19 -20.54
C GLN A 229 -27.79 -32.53 -20.78
N ALA A 230 -26.94 -32.18 -19.83
CA ALA A 230 -25.50 -32.34 -19.92
C ALA A 230 -24.93 -32.71 -18.55
N SER A 231 -23.66 -33.14 -18.52
CA SER A 231 -23.00 -33.52 -17.28
C SER A 231 -21.62 -32.92 -17.12
N ILE A 232 -21.38 -32.32 -15.97
CA ILE A 232 -20.10 -31.70 -15.59
C ILE A 232 -19.48 -32.48 -14.44
N SER A 233 -18.24 -32.90 -14.62
CA SER A 233 -17.45 -33.62 -13.61
C SER A 233 -16.43 -32.67 -12.97
N PHE A 234 -16.49 -32.58 -11.64
CA PHE A 234 -15.54 -31.85 -10.80
C PHE A 234 -14.57 -32.85 -10.18
N ASN A 235 -13.30 -32.77 -10.54
CA ASN A 235 -12.24 -33.54 -9.88
C ASN A 235 -11.66 -32.73 -8.73
N TYR A 236 -11.28 -33.36 -7.63
CA TYR A 236 -10.64 -32.68 -6.50
C TYR A 236 -9.48 -33.49 -5.91
N LYS A 237 -8.55 -32.80 -5.25
CA LYS A 237 -7.39 -33.42 -4.57
C LYS A 237 -7.76 -33.85 -3.15
N GLY A 238 -6.85 -34.58 -2.48
CA GLY A 238 -7.01 -34.97 -1.07
C GLY A 238 -7.15 -33.82 -0.08
N ASN A 239 -6.77 -32.60 -0.47
CA ASN A 239 -7.01 -31.37 0.30
C ASN A 239 -8.31 -30.64 -0.12
N TRP A 240 -9.22 -31.30 -0.85
CA TRP A 240 -10.49 -30.72 -1.30
C TRP A 240 -10.37 -29.53 -2.26
N LYS A 241 -9.22 -29.36 -2.92
CA LYS A 241 -9.07 -28.40 -4.01
C LYS A 241 -9.63 -28.99 -5.30
N VAL A 242 -10.59 -28.31 -5.93
CA VAL A 242 -11.10 -28.63 -7.28
C VAL A 242 -9.93 -28.52 -8.26
N SER A 243 -9.53 -29.65 -8.82
CA SER A 243 -8.34 -29.81 -9.65
C SER A 243 -8.65 -29.85 -11.15
N GLY A 244 -9.92 -29.90 -11.53
CA GLY A 244 -10.36 -29.77 -12.90
C GLY A 244 -11.86 -29.89 -13.05
N VAL A 245 -12.42 -29.06 -13.93
CA VAL A 245 -13.84 -29.11 -14.34
C VAL A 245 -13.90 -29.66 -15.77
N LYS A 246 -14.71 -30.69 -16.01
CA LYS A 246 -14.76 -31.38 -17.30
C LYS A 246 -16.19 -31.66 -17.74
N SER A 247 -16.50 -31.41 -19.00
CA SER A 247 -17.67 -31.95 -19.67
C SER A 247 -17.37 -33.31 -20.35
N ILE A 248 -18.40 -34.12 -20.57
CA ILE A 248 -18.34 -35.36 -21.36
C ILE A 248 -18.48 -35.07 -22.87
N THR A 249 -19.20 -34.01 -23.25
CA THR A 249 -19.54 -33.67 -24.65
C THR A 249 -19.08 -32.24 -25.00
N GLN A 250 -19.26 -31.81 -26.25
CA GLN A 250 -18.83 -30.48 -26.74
C GLN A 250 -19.93 -29.76 -27.54
N ASP A 251 -21.17 -30.10 -27.24
CA ASP A 251 -22.38 -29.44 -27.73
C ASP A 251 -22.59 -28.07 -27.06
N GLY A 252 -23.50 -27.28 -27.62
CA GLY A 252 -23.68 -25.87 -27.24
C GLY A 252 -24.01 -25.66 -25.75
N PHE A 253 -24.78 -26.57 -25.16
CA PHE A 253 -25.15 -26.51 -23.75
C PHE A 253 -23.96 -26.79 -22.82
N ASP A 254 -23.09 -27.74 -23.17
CA ASP A 254 -21.85 -28.02 -22.44
C ASP A 254 -20.86 -26.86 -22.48
N VAL A 255 -20.77 -26.14 -23.61
CA VAL A 255 -19.92 -24.94 -23.71
C VAL A 255 -20.41 -23.85 -22.74
N GLU A 256 -21.72 -23.64 -22.65
CA GLU A 256 -22.31 -22.70 -21.69
C GLU A 256 -22.07 -23.12 -20.24
N LEU A 257 -22.29 -24.40 -19.91
CA LEU A 257 -22.01 -24.94 -18.58
C LEU A 257 -20.53 -24.82 -18.21
N MET A 258 -19.63 -25.06 -19.15
CA MET A 258 -18.19 -24.88 -18.93
C MET A 258 -17.81 -23.41 -18.73
N ALA A 259 -18.48 -22.47 -19.41
CA ALA A 259 -18.28 -21.04 -19.20
C ALA A 259 -18.74 -20.59 -17.80
N LEU A 260 -19.85 -21.16 -17.30
CA LEU A 260 -20.40 -20.84 -15.97
C LEU A 260 -19.68 -21.54 -14.82
N LEU A 261 -19.34 -22.82 -14.97
CA LEU A 261 -18.84 -23.68 -13.90
C LEU A 261 -17.32 -23.86 -13.95
N GLY A 262 -16.68 -23.59 -15.09
CA GLY A 262 -15.22 -23.68 -15.23
C GLY A 262 -14.46 -22.75 -14.28
N GLN A 263 -15.07 -21.63 -13.88
CA GLN A 263 -14.53 -20.71 -12.88
C GLN A 263 -14.35 -21.34 -11.48
N LEU A 264 -15.00 -22.47 -11.21
CA LEU A 264 -14.84 -23.20 -9.95
C LEU A 264 -13.54 -24.03 -9.92
N GLU A 265 -12.84 -24.18 -11.05
CA GLU A 265 -11.52 -24.82 -11.07
C GLU A 265 -10.54 -24.06 -10.17
N GLY A 266 -9.82 -24.80 -9.32
CA GLY A 266 -8.90 -24.23 -8.33
C GLY A 266 -9.55 -23.90 -6.98
N THR A 267 -10.88 -23.89 -6.86
CA THR A 267 -11.60 -23.60 -5.61
C THR A 267 -11.26 -24.64 -4.53
N LEU A 268 -11.01 -24.19 -3.29
CA LEU A 268 -10.91 -25.09 -2.13
C LEU A 268 -12.27 -25.21 -1.48
N LEU A 269 -12.74 -26.44 -1.30
CA LEU A 269 -14.02 -26.69 -0.65
C LEU A 269 -13.87 -26.75 0.88
N ASP A 270 -12.64 -26.95 1.36
CA ASP A 270 -12.28 -26.95 2.77
C ASP A 270 -11.59 -25.63 3.16
N VAL A 271 -12.37 -24.53 3.16
CA VAL A 271 -11.88 -23.24 3.67
C VAL A 271 -12.24 -23.15 5.14
N PRO A 272 -11.26 -22.99 6.05
CA PRO A 272 -11.55 -22.77 7.46
C PRO A 272 -12.39 -21.50 7.61
N GLU A 273 -13.56 -21.60 8.24
CA GLU A 273 -14.35 -20.41 8.55
C GLU A 273 -13.58 -19.51 9.51
N PRO A 274 -13.53 -18.19 9.27
CA PRO A 274 -12.94 -17.27 10.24
C PRO A 274 -13.82 -17.25 11.49
N SER A 275 -13.37 -17.84 12.58
CA SER A 275 -14.02 -17.66 13.87
C SER A 275 -13.74 -16.26 14.40
N LYS A 276 -14.81 -15.49 14.66
CA LYS A 276 -14.69 -14.13 15.22
C LYS A 276 -14.06 -14.10 16.62
N ASP A 277 -13.95 -15.26 17.29
CA ASP A 277 -13.36 -15.42 18.62
C ASP A 277 -11.99 -16.15 18.61
N THR A 278 -11.29 -16.20 17.46
CA THR A 278 -9.99 -16.90 17.40
C THR A 278 -8.94 -16.14 18.21
N GLN A 279 -8.61 -16.65 19.39
CA GLN A 279 -7.45 -16.19 20.15
C GLN A 279 -6.21 -16.97 19.69
N PHE A 280 -5.25 -16.26 19.11
CA PHE A 280 -3.94 -16.82 18.79
C PHE A 280 -3.00 -16.66 19.98
N HIS A 281 -2.24 -17.71 20.28
CA HIS A 281 -1.20 -17.68 21.31
C HIS A 281 0.17 -17.58 20.64
N PHE A 282 0.94 -16.57 21.02
CA PHE A 282 2.28 -16.34 20.49
C PHE A 282 3.35 -16.71 21.52
N SER A 283 4.38 -17.41 21.05
CA SER A 283 5.49 -17.84 21.91
C SER A 283 6.39 -16.68 22.35
N GLU A 284 6.43 -15.61 21.57
CA GLU A 284 7.31 -14.46 21.75
C GLU A 284 6.56 -13.15 21.43
N PRO A 285 6.83 -12.04 22.16
CA PRO A 285 6.10 -10.77 21.97
C PRO A 285 6.18 -10.20 20.54
N PHE A 286 7.33 -10.33 19.87
CA PHE A 286 7.50 -9.78 18.51
C PHE A 286 6.61 -10.48 17.47
N LEU A 287 6.16 -11.71 17.74
CA LEU A 287 5.24 -12.44 16.86
C LEU A 287 3.82 -11.87 16.99
N GLU A 288 3.42 -11.48 18.20
CA GLU A 288 2.14 -10.81 18.46
C GLU A 288 2.13 -9.41 17.82
N GLU A 289 3.21 -8.64 17.98
CA GLU A 289 3.38 -7.35 17.31
C GLU A 289 3.29 -7.48 15.79
N PHE A 290 3.93 -8.51 15.23
CA PHE A 290 3.85 -8.79 13.79
C PHE A 290 2.44 -9.17 13.36
N TYR A 291 1.74 -10.01 14.12
CA TYR A 291 0.35 -10.37 13.87
C TYR A 291 -0.55 -9.12 13.83
N LEU A 292 -0.46 -8.24 14.84
CA LEU A 292 -1.26 -7.02 14.90
C LEU A 292 -0.99 -6.10 13.70
N ASN A 293 0.28 -5.98 13.30
CA ASN A 293 0.67 -5.22 12.11
C ASN A 293 0.10 -5.85 10.83
N VAL A 294 0.23 -7.16 10.64
CA VAL A 294 -0.34 -7.86 9.48
C VAL A 294 -1.85 -7.66 9.44
N MET A 295 -2.54 -7.81 10.57
CA MET A 295 -3.99 -7.63 10.66
C MET A 295 -4.42 -6.22 10.21
N ASP A 296 -3.72 -5.18 10.67
CA ASP A 296 -3.96 -3.80 10.24
C ASP A 296 -3.78 -3.61 8.73
N GLN A 297 -2.71 -4.18 8.16
CA GLN A 297 -2.44 -4.06 6.72
C GLN A 297 -3.50 -4.78 5.86
N ILE A 298 -3.92 -6.00 6.24
CA ILE A 298 -4.84 -6.80 5.43
C ILE A 298 -6.32 -6.40 5.58
N ASN A 299 -6.66 -5.61 6.61
CA ASN A 299 -8.00 -5.04 6.77
C ASN A 299 -8.42 -4.25 5.53
N SER A 300 -7.49 -3.55 4.88
CA SER A 300 -7.72 -2.81 3.64
C SER A 300 -8.14 -3.69 2.45
N VAL A 301 -7.75 -4.97 2.47
CA VAL A 301 -8.03 -5.97 1.43
C VAL A 301 -9.33 -6.74 1.70
N GLY A 302 -9.90 -6.58 2.91
CA GLY A 302 -11.06 -7.35 3.35
C GLY A 302 -10.76 -8.83 3.59
N ALA A 303 -9.50 -9.16 3.92
CA ALA A 303 -9.08 -10.50 4.28
C ALA A 303 -8.97 -10.65 5.80
N ASP A 304 -9.05 -11.89 6.27
CA ASP A 304 -8.94 -12.27 7.69
C ASP A 304 -7.92 -13.40 7.87
N ILE A 305 -7.48 -13.67 9.10
CA ILE A 305 -6.54 -14.76 9.43
C ILE A 305 -7.33 -15.87 10.10
N SER A 306 -7.47 -17.01 9.42
CA SER A 306 -8.20 -18.16 9.95
C SER A 306 -7.34 -19.11 10.78
N LYS A 307 -6.02 -19.13 10.56
CA LYS A 307 -5.10 -20.01 11.27
C LYS A 307 -3.68 -19.48 11.29
N ILE A 308 -2.99 -19.66 12.42
CA ILE A 308 -1.55 -19.47 12.56
C ILE A 308 -0.94 -20.76 13.12
N GLU A 309 0.05 -21.31 12.43
CA GLU A 309 0.82 -22.47 12.89
C GLU A 309 2.27 -22.08 13.16
N SER A 310 2.65 -22.08 14.44
CA SER A 310 4.02 -21.82 14.86
C SER A 310 4.92 -23.05 14.64
N ARG A 311 6.06 -22.83 13.99
CA ARG A 311 7.07 -23.83 13.64
C ARG A 311 8.45 -23.30 14.02
N SER A 312 9.48 -24.15 13.95
CA SER A 312 10.85 -23.70 14.25
C SER A 312 11.27 -22.59 13.28
N PHE A 313 11.41 -21.37 13.80
CA PHE A 313 11.81 -20.17 13.05
C PHE A 313 10.85 -19.76 11.92
N CYS A 314 9.59 -20.18 12.00
CA CYS A 314 8.60 -19.92 10.95
C CYS A 314 7.18 -19.85 11.54
N GLU A 315 6.45 -18.79 11.21
CA GLU A 315 5.00 -18.75 11.41
C GLU A 315 4.30 -18.95 10.08
N ARG A 316 3.40 -19.93 10.01
CA ARG A 316 2.57 -20.15 8.82
C ARG A 316 1.19 -19.57 9.05
N TYR A 317 0.84 -18.58 8.24
CA TYR A 317 -0.46 -17.91 8.28
C TYR A 317 -1.36 -18.43 7.16
N ALA A 318 -2.64 -18.60 7.49
CA ALA A 318 -3.72 -18.88 6.56
C ALA A 318 -4.65 -17.66 6.49
N PHE A 319 -4.60 -16.95 5.36
CA PHE A 319 -5.43 -15.79 5.07
C PHE A 319 -6.66 -16.20 4.28
N VAL A 320 -7.83 -15.71 4.68
CA VAL A 320 -9.11 -16.02 4.04
C VAL A 320 -9.81 -14.76 3.57
N LYS A 321 -10.38 -14.80 2.37
CA LYS A 321 -11.21 -13.73 1.79
C LYS A 321 -12.37 -14.36 1.03
N GLY A 322 -13.54 -14.45 1.66
CA GLY A 322 -14.65 -15.22 1.13
C GLY A 322 -14.29 -16.70 0.93
N ASN A 323 -14.21 -17.15 -0.33
CA ASN A 323 -13.81 -18.52 -0.68
C ASN A 323 -12.32 -18.66 -1.05
N GLU A 324 -11.56 -17.57 -0.99
CA GLU A 324 -10.13 -17.57 -1.25
C GLU A 324 -9.35 -17.88 0.03
N LEU A 325 -8.30 -18.69 -0.13
CA LEU A 325 -7.33 -19.08 0.88
C LEU A 325 -5.93 -18.85 0.32
N ALA A 326 -5.15 -18.05 1.04
CA ALA A 326 -3.72 -17.85 0.82
C ALA A 326 -2.94 -18.33 2.04
N VAL A 327 -1.99 -19.24 1.83
CA VAL A 327 -1.10 -19.74 2.87
C VAL A 327 0.29 -19.17 2.63
N ILE A 328 0.83 -18.48 3.63
CA ILE A 328 2.12 -17.81 3.54
C ILE A 328 2.93 -18.12 4.80
N GLU A 329 4.21 -18.43 4.62
CA GLU A 329 5.15 -18.69 5.69
C GLU A 329 6.07 -17.48 5.91
N PHE A 330 6.19 -17.04 7.16
CA PHE A 330 7.06 -15.94 7.58
C PHE A 330 8.20 -16.50 8.41
N TRP A 331 9.41 -16.46 7.86
CA TRP A 331 10.61 -16.99 8.51
C TRP A 331 11.33 -15.90 9.28
N TYR A 332 11.73 -16.20 10.50
CA TYR A 332 12.45 -15.28 11.38
C TYR A 332 13.74 -15.92 11.93
N ASN A 333 14.63 -15.12 12.48
CA ASN A 333 15.91 -15.58 13.03
C ASN A 333 15.90 -15.55 14.57
N LYS A 334 17.01 -16.01 15.19
CA LYS A 334 17.21 -15.99 16.65
C LYS A 334 17.26 -14.57 17.26
N SER A 335 17.35 -13.53 16.42
CA SER A 335 17.35 -12.13 16.83
C SER A 335 15.98 -11.48 16.67
N SER A 336 14.91 -12.28 16.55
CA SER A 336 13.52 -11.81 16.43
C SER A 336 13.28 -10.91 15.22
N GLN A 337 13.97 -11.18 14.11
CA GLN A 337 13.82 -10.46 12.86
C GLN A 337 13.23 -11.37 11.79
N PHE A 338 12.15 -10.91 11.14
CA PHE A 338 11.65 -11.54 9.94
C PHE A 338 12.64 -11.36 8.78
N THR A 339 12.90 -12.46 8.06
CA THR A 339 13.96 -12.54 7.05
C THR A 339 13.44 -12.98 5.70
N LYS A 340 12.43 -13.84 5.65
CA LYS A 340 11.86 -14.35 4.41
C LYS A 340 10.35 -14.46 4.51
N VAL A 341 9.70 -14.20 3.38
CA VAL A 341 8.30 -14.57 3.15
C VAL A 341 8.29 -15.68 2.11
N GLN A 342 7.53 -16.74 2.33
CA GLN A 342 7.43 -17.86 1.41
C GLN A 342 5.95 -18.15 1.12
N PRO A 343 5.48 -17.82 -0.10
CA PRO A 343 4.14 -18.15 -0.52
C PRO A 343 4.00 -19.66 -0.76
N MET A 344 2.88 -20.24 -0.35
CA MET A 344 2.63 -21.69 -0.43
C MET A 344 1.47 -21.99 -1.40
N PRO A 345 1.64 -21.83 -2.72
CA PRO A 345 0.56 -22.03 -3.71
C PRO A 345 -0.02 -23.46 -3.70
N GLN A 346 0.77 -24.44 -3.28
CA GLN A 346 0.33 -25.83 -3.11
C GLN A 346 -0.62 -26.04 -1.92
N LEU A 347 -0.59 -25.12 -0.95
CA LEU A 347 -1.50 -25.08 0.20
C LEU A 347 -2.58 -24.00 0.05
N SER A 348 -2.52 -23.24 -1.05
CA SER A 348 -3.42 -22.12 -1.33
C SER A 348 -4.36 -22.45 -2.48
N ASN A 349 -5.46 -21.72 -2.56
CA ASN A 349 -6.43 -21.84 -3.64
C ASN A 349 -6.49 -20.58 -4.51
N SER A 350 -6.00 -19.44 -4.00
CA SER A 350 -5.95 -18.17 -4.72
C SER A 350 -4.53 -17.60 -4.72
N THR A 351 -3.91 -17.59 -5.90
CA THR A 351 -2.65 -16.87 -6.13
C THR A 351 -2.86 -15.36 -6.13
N ARG A 352 -4.07 -14.90 -6.50
CA ARG A 352 -4.44 -13.49 -6.43
C ARG A 352 -4.41 -12.99 -4.99
N LEU A 353 -5.03 -13.72 -4.06
CA LEU A 353 -5.02 -13.35 -2.65
C LEU A 353 -3.60 -13.39 -2.08
N ILE A 354 -2.77 -14.37 -2.49
CA ILE A 354 -1.34 -14.38 -2.13
C ILE A 354 -0.68 -13.05 -2.54
N ASP A 355 -0.85 -12.63 -3.80
CA ASP A 355 -0.22 -11.42 -4.33
C ASP A 355 -0.73 -10.15 -3.62
N GLU A 356 -2.06 -10.06 -3.36
CA GLU A 356 -2.68 -8.97 -2.61
C GLU A 356 -2.08 -8.83 -1.20
N ILE A 357 -1.98 -9.95 -0.47
CA ILE A 357 -1.47 -9.96 0.92
C ILE A 357 0.04 -9.61 0.96
N ILE A 358 0.85 -10.17 0.07
CA ILE A 358 2.29 -9.88 0.02
C ILE A 358 2.54 -8.40 -0.31
N CYS A 359 1.74 -7.82 -1.20
CA CYS A 359 1.82 -6.41 -1.55
C CYS A 359 1.53 -5.52 -0.33
N GLN A 360 0.49 -5.83 0.45
CA GLN A 360 0.14 -5.06 1.65
C GLN A 360 1.17 -5.17 2.77
N ILE A 361 1.75 -6.35 2.98
CA ILE A 361 2.75 -6.56 4.03
C ILE A 361 4.10 -5.87 3.68
N GLY A 362 4.20 -5.23 2.51
CA GLY A 362 5.35 -4.39 2.14
C GLY A 362 6.55 -5.18 1.62
N VAL A 363 6.35 -6.42 1.18
CA VAL A 363 7.46 -7.26 0.67
C VAL A 363 7.83 -6.94 -0.79
N LEU A 364 6.93 -6.30 -1.54
CA LEU A 364 7.12 -5.95 -2.96
C LEU A 364 7.48 -4.49 -3.22
N LEU A 365 7.67 -3.67 -2.17
CA LEU A 365 7.95 -2.23 -2.30
C LEU A 365 9.44 -1.90 -2.11
#